data_AF-A0A6G2VTE1-F1
#
_entry.id   AF-A0A6G2VTE1-F1
#
_cell.length_a   1.000
_cell.length_b   1.000
_cell.length_c   1.000
_cell.angle_alpha   90.00
_cell.angle_beta   90.00
_cell.angle_gamma   90.00
#
_symmetry.space_group_name_H-M   'P 1'
#
loop_
_entity.id
_entity.type
_entity.pdbx_description
1 polymer ?
#
loop_
_entity_poly.entity_id
_entity_poly.type
_entity_poly.pdbx_seq_one_letter_code
_entity_poly.pdbx_strand_id
1 'polypeptide(L)'
;WEPLPVQYADYALWQQRLIDEDEDRQLGYWKKALAGLPEEATLPTDRARPATPSNRGTTHTVHGDARLHRALTTLAQDTGATLFMVAQAAVSTLLS
;
A
#
# COMPACT_ATOMS: atom_id res chain seq x y z
N TRP A 1 3.63 -18.12 -32.45
CA TRP A 1 3.36 -17.10 -31.41
C TRP A 1 2.98 -15.84 -32.13
N GLU A 2 1.83 -15.28 -31.82
CA GLU A 2 1.38 -14.01 -32.38
C GLU A 2 1.85 -12.88 -31.46
N PRO A 3 2.37 -11.76 -32.00
CA PRO A 3 2.81 -10.65 -31.17
C PRO A 3 1.62 -10.07 -30.38
N LEU A 4 1.87 -9.66 -29.14
CA LEU A 4 0.86 -8.99 -28.32
C LEU A 4 0.48 -7.65 -28.97
N PRO A 5 -0.81 -7.28 -28.99
CA PRO A 5 -1.31 -6.06 -29.62
C PRO A 5 -0.85 -4.77 -28.92
N VAL A 6 -0.35 -4.88 -27.69
CA VAL A 6 0.17 -3.78 -26.89
C VAL A 6 1.45 -4.26 -26.21
N GLN A 7 2.51 -3.49 -26.35
CA GLN A 7 3.78 -3.70 -25.66
C GLN A 7 3.89 -2.74 -24.47
N TYR A 8 4.80 -3.02 -23.55
CA TYR A 8 5.03 -2.14 -22.40
C TYR A 8 5.45 -0.71 -22.81
N ALA A 9 6.15 -0.57 -23.94
CA ALA A 9 6.48 0.75 -24.49
C ALA A 9 5.22 1.55 -24.87
N ASP A 10 4.21 0.90 -25.44
CA ASP A 10 2.94 1.54 -25.78
C ASP A 10 2.19 1.99 -24.51
N TYR A 11 2.22 1.16 -23.46
CA TYR A 11 1.68 1.52 -22.14
C TYR A 11 2.40 2.74 -21.55
N ALA A 12 3.74 2.80 -21.61
CA ALA A 12 4.49 3.94 -21.09
C ALA A 12 4.15 5.25 -21.81
N LEU A 13 4.03 5.21 -23.14
CA LEU A 13 3.59 6.37 -23.94
C LEU A 13 2.15 6.76 -23.64
N TRP A 14 1.26 5.80 -23.41
CA TRP A 14 -0.12 6.06 -22.98
C TRP A 14 -0.18 6.68 -21.58
N GLN A 15 0.60 6.15 -20.63
CA GLN A 15 0.64 6.66 -19.26
C GLN A 15 1.12 8.11 -19.22
N GLN A 16 2.12 8.47 -20.04
CA GLN A 16 2.59 9.86 -20.13
C GLN A 16 1.46 10.81 -20.54
N ARG A 17 0.70 10.47 -21.59
CA ARG A 17 -0.44 11.29 -22.03
C ARG A 17 -1.53 11.38 -20.97
N LEU A 18 -1.83 10.28 -20.28
CA LEU A 18 -2.84 10.25 -19.21
C LEU A 18 -2.45 11.16 -18.03
N ILE A 19 -1.16 11.20 -17.69
CA ILE A 19 -0.67 12.09 -16.63
C ILE A 19 -0.92 13.54 -17.05
N ASP A 20 -0.51 13.93 -18.26
CA ASP A 20 -0.68 15.31 -18.76
C ASP A 20 -2.16 15.78 -18.75
N GLU A 21 -3.12 14.85 -18.90
CA GLU A 21 -4.56 15.15 -18.94
C GLU A 21 -5.22 15.32 -17.55
N ASP A 22 -4.72 14.66 -16.50
CA ASP A 22 -5.37 14.58 -15.18
C ASP A 22 -4.42 14.94 -14.00
N GLU A 23 -3.23 15.46 -14.30
CA GLU A 23 -2.18 15.75 -13.31
C GLU A 23 -2.68 16.66 -12.19
N ASP A 24 -3.30 17.80 -12.54
CA ASP A 24 -3.70 18.82 -11.57
C ASP A 24 -4.69 18.29 -10.52
N ARG A 25 -5.66 17.48 -10.96
CA ARG A 25 -6.69 16.93 -10.07
C ARG A 25 -6.10 15.88 -9.14
N GLN A 26 -5.32 14.93 -9.67
CA GLN A 26 -4.71 13.87 -8.89
C GLN A 26 -3.68 14.43 -7.90
N LEU A 27 -2.83 15.34 -8.37
CA LEU A 27 -1.82 16.00 -7.55
C LEU A 27 -2.47 16.86 -6.45
N GLY A 28 -3.56 17.57 -6.76
CA GLY A 28 -4.32 18.33 -5.79
C GLY A 28 -4.87 17.47 -4.66
N TYR A 29 -5.43 16.30 -4.98
CA TYR A 29 -5.87 15.33 -3.98
C TYR A 29 -4.71 14.88 -3.08
N TRP A 30 -3.59 14.44 -3.66
CA TRP A 30 -2.47 13.89 -2.87
C TRP A 30 -1.78 14.94 -2.01
N LYS A 31 -1.62 16.17 -2.51
CA LYS A 31 -1.12 17.30 -1.71
C LYS A 31 -1.96 17.52 -0.45
N LYS A 32 -3.28 17.40 -0.56
CA LYS A 32 -4.20 17.54 0.58
C LYS A 32 -4.16 16.31 1.49
N ALA A 33 -4.22 15.10 0.91
CA ALA A 33 -4.31 13.86 1.67
C ALA A 33 -3.05 13.55 2.49
N LEU A 34 -1.87 13.98 2.01
CA LEU A 34 -0.57 13.75 2.65
C LEU A 34 -0.05 14.97 3.42
N ALA A 35 -0.84 16.04 3.51
CA ALA A 35 -0.44 17.26 4.21
C ALA A 35 -0.22 16.99 5.70
N GLY A 36 0.93 17.44 6.23
CA GLY A 36 1.22 17.36 7.66
C GLY A 36 1.63 15.98 8.18
N LEU A 37 1.92 15.02 7.29
CA LEU A 37 2.50 13.75 7.70
C LEU A 37 3.89 13.93 8.33
N PRO A 38 4.25 13.11 9.32
CA PRO A 38 5.60 13.11 9.88
C PRO A 38 6.63 12.68 8.82
N GLU A 39 7.87 13.15 8.94
CA GLU A 39 8.97 12.76 8.05
C GLU A 39 9.32 11.27 8.20
N GLU A 40 9.13 10.70 9.40
CA GLU A 40 9.43 9.30 9.70
C GLU A 40 8.38 8.69 10.65
N ALA A 41 8.02 7.43 10.41
CA ALA A 41 7.23 6.64 11.33
C ALA A 41 8.12 6.12 12.47
N THR A 42 7.79 6.45 13.72
CA THR A 42 8.51 6.00 14.90
C THR A 42 8.09 4.57 15.26
N LEU A 43 8.95 3.59 14.98
CA LEU A 43 8.79 2.21 15.39
C LEU A 43 9.82 1.85 16.47
N PRO A 44 9.50 0.93 17.41
CA PRO A 44 10.49 0.43 18.36
C PRO A 44 11.52 -0.45 17.61
N THR A 45 12.66 0.12 17.26
CA THR A 45 13.74 -0.60 16.56
C THR A 45 14.82 -1.09 17.52
N ASP A 46 15.37 -2.28 17.25
CA ASP A 46 16.47 -2.84 18.05
C ASP A 46 17.81 -2.09 17.87
N ARG A 47 17.94 -1.33 16.78
CA ARG A 47 19.18 -0.64 16.38
C ARG A 47 18.85 0.71 15.76
N ALA A 48 19.80 1.64 15.86
CA ALA A 48 19.72 2.92 15.18
C ALA A 48 19.75 2.75 13.65
N ARG A 49 19.01 3.62 12.94
CA ARG A 49 18.98 3.63 11.47
C ARG A 49 20.35 4.03 10.92
N PRO A 50 20.98 3.22 10.04
CA PRO A 50 22.24 3.60 9.38
C PRO A 50 22.00 4.68 8.32
N ALA A 51 23.01 5.52 8.07
CA ALA A 51 22.94 6.57 7.05
C ALA A 51 22.79 6.02 5.62
N THR A 52 23.35 4.84 5.34
CA THR A 52 23.22 4.14 4.05
C THR A 52 22.43 2.85 4.25
N PRO A 53 21.31 2.62 3.54
CA PRO A 53 20.54 1.41 3.67
C PRO A 53 21.31 0.21 3.09
N SER A 54 21.36 -0.88 3.85
CA SER A 54 22.00 -2.13 3.40
C SER A 54 21.13 -2.95 2.46
N ASN A 55 19.82 -2.66 2.40
CA ASN A 55 18.79 -3.42 1.69
C ASN A 55 18.73 -4.92 2.05
N ARG A 56 19.33 -5.31 3.18
CA ARG A 56 19.24 -6.67 3.71
C ARG A 56 17.95 -6.80 4.52
N GLY A 57 17.14 -7.80 4.20
CA GLY A 57 15.90 -8.12 4.90
C GLY A 57 15.76 -9.61 5.17
N THR A 58 14.79 -9.95 6.02
CA THR A 58 14.32 -11.32 6.25
C THR A 58 12.79 -11.33 6.24
N THR A 59 12.19 -12.49 6.04
CA THR A 59 10.73 -12.65 6.00
C THR A 59 10.28 -13.55 7.14
N HIS A 60 9.28 -13.08 7.90
CA HIS A 60 8.57 -13.88 8.90
C HIS A 60 7.11 -14.02 8.49
N THR A 61 6.66 -15.26 8.28
CA THR A 61 5.29 -15.56 7.90
C THR A 61 4.44 -15.78 9.15
N VAL A 62 3.31 -15.09 9.23
CA VAL A 62 2.29 -15.30 10.27
C VAL A 62 1.06 -15.92 9.62
N HIS A 63 0.50 -16.94 10.27
CA HIS A 63 -0.69 -17.64 9.79
C HIS A 63 -1.87 -17.37 10.73
N GLY A 64 -3.00 -16.96 10.15
CA GLY A 64 -4.29 -16.95 10.83
C GLY A 64 -5.01 -18.28 10.61
N ASP A 65 -5.66 -18.81 11.64
CA ASP A 65 -6.49 -20.00 11.48
C ASP A 65 -7.80 -19.68 10.73
N ALA A 66 -8.53 -20.73 10.34
CA ALA A 66 -9.78 -20.59 9.61
C ALA A 66 -10.88 -19.87 10.43
N ARG A 67 -10.81 -19.93 11.77
CA ARG A 67 -11.78 -19.27 12.64
C ARG A 67 -11.57 -17.77 12.63
N LEU A 68 -10.32 -17.32 12.74
CA LEU A 68 -9.93 -15.92 12.65
C LEU A 68 -10.30 -15.36 11.27
N HIS A 69 -9.99 -16.07 10.19
CA HIS A 69 -10.36 -15.64 8.84
C HIS A 69 -11.87 -15.42 8.68
N ARG A 70 -12.70 -16.35 9.17
CA ARG A 70 -14.17 -16.19 9.16
C ARG A 70 -14.60 -14.97 9.97
N ALA A 71 -14.06 -14.78 11.17
CA ALA A 71 -14.40 -13.63 12.01
C ALA A 71 -14.07 -12.30 11.35
N LEU A 72 -12.90 -12.19 10.70
CA LEU A 72 -12.49 -10.98 9.97
C LEU A 72 -13.36 -10.75 8.72
N THR A 73 -13.78 -11.82 8.03
CA THR A 73 -14.66 -11.73 6.86
C THR A 73 -16.06 -11.24 7.27
N THR A 74 -16.61 -11.76 8.37
CA THR A 74 -17.87 -11.28 8.94
C THR A 74 -17.76 -9.81 9.35
N LEU A 75 -16.68 -9.42 10.03
CA LEU A 75 -16.46 -8.01 10.40
C LEU A 75 -16.42 -7.09 9.18
N ALA A 76 -15.77 -7.50 8.09
CA ALA A 76 -15.73 -6.73 6.85
C ALA A 76 -17.15 -6.55 6.27
N GLN A 77 -17.95 -7.62 6.23
CA GLN A 77 -19.33 -7.57 5.75
C GLN A 77 -20.21 -6.67 6.61
N ASP A 78 -20.16 -6.84 7.94
CA ASP A 78 -20.99 -6.09 8.89
C ASP A 78 -20.68 -4.59 8.89
N THR A 79 -19.46 -4.21 8.47
CA THR A 79 -19.02 -2.81 8.40
C THR A 79 -19.04 -2.23 6.99
N GLY A 80 -19.48 -3.00 5.98
CA GLY A 80 -19.43 -2.58 4.57
C GLY A 80 -18.00 -2.36 4.03
N ALA A 81 -17.01 -2.97 4.68
CA ALA A 81 -15.60 -2.89 4.32
C ALA A 81 -15.15 -4.13 3.53
N THR A 82 -13.96 -4.05 2.93
CA THR A 82 -13.29 -5.22 2.37
C THR A 82 -12.41 -5.88 3.42
N LEU A 83 -12.12 -7.18 3.28
CA LEU A 83 -11.16 -7.86 4.16
C LEU A 83 -9.78 -7.17 4.15
N PHE A 84 -9.38 -6.59 3.01
CA PHE A 84 -8.16 -5.80 2.89
C PHE A 84 -8.17 -4.56 3.81
N MET A 85 -9.28 -3.81 3.84
CA MET A 85 -9.44 -2.65 4.74
C MET A 85 -9.38 -3.07 6.21
N VAL A 86 -10.01 -4.20 6.57
CA VAL A 86 -9.94 -4.73 7.94
C VAL A 86 -8.51 -5.12 8.32
N ALA A 87 -7.78 -5.78 7.43
CA ALA A 87 -6.37 -6.12 7.65
C ALA A 87 -5.49 -4.87 7.78
N GLN A 88 -5.71 -3.85 6.92
CA GLN A 88 -5.03 -2.56 7.02
C GLN A 88 -5.31 -1.88 8.36
N ALA A 89 -6.57 -1.87 8.82
CA ALA A 89 -6.96 -1.28 10.10
C ALA A 89 -6.29 -2.01 11.28
N ALA A 90 -6.20 -3.34 11.22
CA ALA A 90 -5.49 -4.14 12.23
C ALA A 90 -4.01 -3.76 12.32
N VAL A 91 -3.31 -3.61 11.18
CA VAL A 91 -1.92 -3.15 11.16
C VAL A 91 -1.80 -1.72 11.68
N SER A 92 -2.67 -0.81 11.25
CA SER A 92 -2.67 0.58 11.73
C SER A 92 -2.88 0.66 13.24
N THR A 93 -3.79 -0.15 13.79
CA THR A 93 -4.08 -0.19 15.24
C THR A 93 -2.92 -0.78 16.03
N LEU A 94 -2.23 -1.79 15.48
CA LEU A 94 -1.05 -2.39 16.10
C LEU A 94 0.13 -1.40 16.19
N LEU A 95 0.23 -0.48 15.24
CA LEU A 95 1.32 0.49 15.11
C LEU A 95 0.99 1.87 15.71
N SER A 96 -0.22 2.07 16.23
CA SER A 96 -0.65 3.31 16.89
C SER A 96 -0.15 3.39 18.33
#